data_AF-A0AAU9DYD7-F1
#
_entry.id   AF-A0AAU9DYD7-F1
#
_cell.length_a   1.000
_cell.length_b   1.000
_cell.length_c   1.000
_cell.angle_alpha   90.00
_cell.angle_beta   90.00
_cell.angle_gamma   90.00
#
_symmetry.space_group_name_H-M   'P 1'
#
loop_
_entity.id
_entity.type
_entity.pdbx_description
1 polymer ?
#
loop_
_entity_poly.entity_id
_entity_poly.type
_entity_poly.pdbx_seq_one_letter_code
_entity_poly.pdbx_strand_id
1 'polypeptide(L)'
;MNIHTLGPCDTDSYAAAADYNARYQNNLAQIICHESFEEILANLADFSKEYLIIPTAFKSNSLHASWGDIHYTLLDQMNLLTSFITKLDPLVVVKRLNAANKIGYTHAATAELLKNTIKDVSVITTPSKYLAYQAYQENQAAYVLTNTKNIKLTTHETVIKSFSPSMVWCLYQIN
;
A
#
# COMPACT_ATOMS: atom_id res chain seq x y z
N MET A 1 7.06 2.35 24.01
CA MET A 1 7.31 2.91 22.66
C MET A 1 6.01 2.86 21.91
N ASN A 2 5.59 3.97 21.30
CA ASN A 2 4.40 4.02 20.46
C ASN A 2 4.84 4.14 18.99
N ILE A 3 4.24 3.31 18.13
CA ILE A 3 4.52 3.26 16.70
C ILE A 3 3.24 3.58 15.95
N HIS A 4 3.19 4.76 15.35
CA HIS A 4 2.13 5.24 14.48
C HIS A 4 2.28 4.62 13.10
N THR A 5 1.17 4.15 12.54
CA THR A 5 1.11 3.59 11.19
C THR A 5 -0.32 3.66 10.66
N LEU A 6 -0.48 3.42 9.36
CA LEU A 6 -1.79 3.27 8.73
C LEU A 6 -2.49 2.01 9.24
N GLY A 7 -3.73 2.16 9.70
CA GLY A 7 -4.66 1.07 9.97
C GLY A 7 -5.62 0.81 8.80
N PRO A 8 -6.57 -0.15 8.94
CA PRO A 8 -6.75 -1.09 10.06
C PRO A 8 -5.70 -2.22 10.07
N CYS A 9 -5.87 -3.22 10.96
CA CYS A 9 -4.94 -4.35 11.15
C CYS A 9 -4.66 -5.17 9.88
N ASP A 10 -5.54 -5.11 8.88
CA ASP A 10 -5.43 -5.87 7.63
C ASP A 10 -4.51 -5.19 6.58
N THR A 11 -3.97 -4.01 6.89
CA THR A 11 -3.09 -3.29 5.97
C THR A 11 -1.66 -3.83 6.00
N ASP A 12 -0.97 -3.65 4.87
CA ASP A 12 0.46 -3.94 4.76
C ASP A 12 1.28 -3.12 5.79
N SER A 13 0.82 -1.92 6.14
CA SER A 13 1.47 -1.00 7.08
C SER A 13 1.40 -1.47 8.54
N TYR A 14 0.23 -1.98 8.96
CA TYR A 14 0.10 -2.61 10.27
C TYR A 14 0.97 -3.86 10.36
N ALA A 15 0.95 -4.72 9.33
CA ALA A 15 1.78 -5.92 9.28
C ALA A 15 3.28 -5.59 9.37
N ALA A 16 3.73 -4.53 8.72
CA ALA A 16 5.12 -4.06 8.82
C ALA A 16 5.47 -3.54 10.21
N ALA A 17 4.57 -2.81 10.87
CA ALA A 17 4.78 -2.35 12.25
C ALA A 17 4.82 -3.51 13.24
N ALA A 18 3.95 -4.51 13.07
CA ALA A 18 3.93 -5.73 13.87
C ALA A 18 5.21 -6.55 13.69
N ASP A 19 5.67 -6.72 12.46
CA ASP A 19 6.94 -7.41 12.15
C ASP A 19 8.14 -6.68 12.79
N TYR A 20 8.20 -5.35 12.68
CA TYR A 20 9.24 -4.55 13.34
C TYR A 20 9.19 -4.71 14.87
N ASN A 21 8.01 -4.61 15.46
CA ASN A 21 7.81 -4.74 16.90
C ASN A 21 8.25 -6.12 17.41
N ALA A 22 7.90 -7.19 16.68
CA ALA A 22 8.31 -8.55 17.02
C ALA A 22 9.83 -8.74 16.94
N ARG A 23 10.47 -8.23 15.88
CA ARG A 23 11.91 -8.44 15.64
C ARG A 23 12.82 -7.60 16.52
N TYR A 24 12.44 -6.36 16.81
CA TYR A 24 13.34 -5.36 17.40
C TYR A 24 12.89 -4.83 18.75
N GLN A 25 11.63 -5.02 19.13
CA GLN A 25 11.06 -4.47 20.36
C GLN A 25 10.49 -5.56 21.29
N ASN A 26 10.69 -6.84 20.98
CA ASN A 26 10.17 -7.98 21.75
C ASN A 26 8.64 -7.90 21.99
N ASN A 27 7.88 -7.35 21.03
CA ASN A 27 6.44 -7.08 21.14
C ASN A 27 6.05 -6.12 22.29
N LEU A 28 6.98 -5.30 22.78
CA LEU A 28 6.73 -4.33 23.86
C LEU A 28 6.30 -2.95 23.35
N ALA A 29 6.40 -2.68 22.04
CA ALA A 29 5.87 -1.44 21.48
C ALA A 29 4.34 -1.52 21.29
N GLN A 30 3.66 -0.40 21.51
CA GLN A 30 2.25 -0.24 21.19
C GLN A 30 2.13 0.28 19.75
N ILE A 31 1.32 -0.40 18.92
CA ILE A 31 1.05 0.03 17.54
C ILE A 31 -0.23 0.86 17.56
N ILE A 32 -0.13 2.12 17.14
CA ILE A 32 -1.25 3.07 17.04
C ILE A 32 -1.67 3.15 15.57
N CYS A 33 -2.91 2.73 15.29
CA CYS A 33 -3.49 2.74 13.96
C CYS A 33 -4.22 4.06 13.69
N HIS A 34 -3.95 4.65 12.53
CA HIS A 34 -4.59 5.87 12.05
C HIS A 34 -5.41 5.59 10.79
N GLU A 35 -6.33 6.48 10.44
CA GLU A 35 -7.15 6.33 9.24
C GLU A 35 -6.34 6.59 7.97
N SER A 36 -5.32 7.45 8.07
CA SER A 36 -4.46 7.82 6.96
C SER A 36 -3.05 8.20 7.44
N PHE A 37 -2.06 8.17 6.54
CA PHE A 37 -0.75 8.74 6.87
C PHE A 37 -0.82 10.26 6.92
N GLU A 38 -1.71 10.85 6.13
CA GLU A 38 -1.96 12.29 6.09
C GLU A 38 -2.40 12.84 7.43
N GLU A 39 -3.26 12.11 8.16
CA GLU A 39 -3.64 12.43 9.53
C GLU A 39 -2.42 12.49 10.45
N ILE A 40 -1.53 11.49 10.38
CA ILE A 40 -0.33 11.45 11.22
C ILE A 40 0.59 12.64 10.88
N LEU A 41 0.83 12.86 9.58
CA LEU A 41 1.73 13.89 9.08
C LEU A 41 1.22 15.31 9.36
N ALA A 42 -0.09 15.52 9.41
CA ALA A 42 -0.69 16.81 9.75
C ALA A 42 -0.60 17.14 11.24
N ASN A 43 -0.44 16.13 12.11
CA ASN A 43 -0.51 16.26 13.57
C ASN A 43 0.78 15.77 14.26
N LEU A 44 1.95 15.87 13.61
CA LEU A 44 3.22 15.39 14.17
C LEU A 44 3.54 15.96 15.56
N ALA A 45 3.17 17.21 15.84
CA ALA A 45 3.38 17.83 17.13
C ALA A 45 2.70 17.08 18.30
N ASP A 46 1.55 16.44 18.04
CA ASP A 46 0.80 15.67 19.04
C ASP A 46 1.48 14.32 19.35
N PHE A 47 2.42 13.89 18.50
CA PHE A 47 3.12 12.62 18.58
C PHE A 47 4.62 12.79 18.84
N SER A 48 5.02 13.92 19.44
CA SER A 48 6.42 14.25 19.73
C SER A 48 7.09 13.13 20.54
N LYS A 49 8.30 12.74 20.11
CA LYS A 49 9.13 11.64 20.63
C LYS A 49 8.58 10.24 20.38
N GLU A 50 7.42 10.11 19.76
CA GLU A 50 6.87 8.84 19.29
C GLU A 50 7.44 8.49 17.90
N TYR A 51 7.02 7.36 17.34
CA TYR A 51 7.64 6.80 16.14
C TYR A 51 6.64 6.61 15.03
N LEU A 52 7.06 6.78 13.79
CA LEU A 52 6.25 6.56 12.59
C LEU A 52 6.89 5.49 11.71
N ILE A 53 6.13 4.48 11.31
CA ILE A 53 6.48 3.57 10.23
C ILE A 53 5.67 3.94 9.00
N ILE A 54 6.36 4.29 7.91
CA ILE A 54 5.75 4.69 6.64
C ILE A 54 6.47 4.00 5.47
N PRO A 55 5.76 3.55 4.41
CA PRO A 55 6.42 2.91 3.28
C PRO A 55 7.05 3.96 2.37
N THR A 56 8.19 3.62 1.78
CA THR A 56 8.84 4.44 0.75
C THR A 56 8.00 4.61 -0.53
N ALA A 57 7.02 3.72 -0.74
CA ALA A 57 6.06 3.83 -1.84
C ALA A 57 4.86 4.75 -1.52
N PHE A 58 4.84 5.41 -0.34
CA PHE A 58 3.77 6.32 0.02
C PHE A 58 3.62 7.44 -1.02
N LYS A 59 2.37 7.70 -1.39
CA LYS A 59 1.97 8.79 -2.27
C LYS A 59 0.59 9.26 -1.86
N SER A 60 0.47 10.56 -1.62
CA SER A 60 -0.78 11.20 -1.24
C SER A 60 -1.29 12.11 -2.34
N ASN A 61 -2.55 11.95 -2.69
CA ASN A 61 -3.23 12.89 -3.59
C ASN A 61 -3.68 14.15 -2.86
N SER A 62 -4.02 14.06 -1.57
CA SER A 62 -4.47 15.21 -0.77
C SER A 62 -3.31 16.14 -0.39
N LEU A 63 -2.15 15.56 -0.06
CA LEU A 63 -0.94 16.35 0.20
C LEU A 63 -0.17 16.73 -1.08
N HIS A 64 -0.55 16.16 -2.23
CA HIS A 64 0.20 16.28 -3.49
C HIS A 64 1.69 15.93 -3.33
N ALA A 65 2.01 14.92 -2.51
CA ALA A 65 3.35 14.58 -2.09
C ALA A 65 3.63 13.07 -2.18
N SER A 66 4.88 12.72 -2.49
CA SER A 66 5.44 11.38 -2.33
C SER A 66 6.16 11.25 -1.00
N TRP A 67 6.53 10.02 -0.61
CA TRP A 67 7.42 9.79 0.53
C TRP A 67 8.71 10.62 0.45
N GLY A 68 9.32 10.73 -0.73
CA GLY A 68 10.56 11.50 -0.90
C GLY A 68 10.37 12.98 -0.60
N ASP A 69 9.25 13.56 -1.05
CA ASP A 69 8.90 14.96 -0.77
C ASP A 69 8.70 15.19 0.73
N ILE A 70 7.98 14.29 1.41
CA ILE A 70 7.76 14.33 2.85
C ILE A 70 9.08 14.20 3.62
N HIS A 71 9.95 13.28 3.21
CA HIS A 71 11.22 13.04 3.87
C HIS A 71 12.11 14.29 3.93
N TYR A 72 12.20 15.04 2.82
CA TYR A 72 13.00 16.26 2.78
C TYR A 72 12.29 17.47 3.40
N THR A 73 10.96 17.57 3.24
CA THR A 73 10.19 18.71 3.76
C THR A 73 10.13 18.71 5.29
N LEU A 74 10.16 17.54 5.92
CA LEU A 74 9.97 17.38 7.36
C LEU A 74 11.26 17.03 8.12
N LEU A 75 12.44 17.37 7.58
CA LEU A 75 13.74 17.09 8.21
C LEU A 75 13.87 17.66 9.64
N ASP A 76 13.26 18.81 9.90
CA ASP A 76 13.27 19.43 11.24
C ASP A 76 12.24 18.84 12.20
N GLN A 77 11.28 18.06 11.70
CA GLN A 77 10.17 17.51 12.48
C GLN A 77 10.29 16.00 12.71
N MET A 78 11.09 15.30 11.90
CA MET A 78 11.29 13.86 12.00
C MET A 78 12.73 13.46 11.69
N ASN A 79 13.25 12.51 12.46
CA ASN A 79 14.56 11.91 12.25
C ASN A 79 14.42 10.48 11.72
N LEU A 80 15.00 10.19 10.56
CA LEU A 80 15.04 8.83 10.00
C LEU A 80 16.02 7.97 10.80
N LEU A 81 15.51 6.97 11.52
CA LEU A 81 16.35 6.11 12.35
C LEU A 81 16.89 4.90 11.61
N THR A 82 16.02 4.26 10.82
CA THR A 82 16.37 3.04 10.08
C THR A 82 15.39 2.76 8.96
N SER A 83 15.74 1.80 8.10
CA SER A 83 14.87 1.23 7.10
C SER A 83 14.91 -0.30 7.14
N PHE A 84 13.79 -0.94 6.84
CA PHE A 84 13.69 -2.39 6.80
C PHE A 84 12.79 -2.84 5.64
N ILE A 85 12.90 -4.12 5.28
CA ILE A 85 12.20 -4.69 4.12
C ILE A 85 11.26 -5.78 4.60
N THR A 86 10.00 -5.72 4.16
CA THR A 86 9.04 -6.83 4.30
C THR A 86 8.63 -7.36 2.93
N LYS A 87 8.14 -8.60 2.91
CA LYS A 87 7.45 -9.15 1.74
C LYS A 87 5.99 -8.74 1.83
N LEU A 88 5.44 -8.23 0.74
CA LEU A 88 4.01 -7.99 0.63
C LEU A 88 3.32 -9.27 0.16
N ASP A 89 2.01 -9.30 0.35
CA ASP A 89 1.14 -10.27 -0.29
C ASP A 89 1.38 -10.30 -1.81
N PRO A 90 1.43 -11.49 -2.43
CA PRO A 90 1.58 -11.60 -3.87
C PRO A 90 0.47 -10.87 -4.62
N LEU A 91 0.87 -10.15 -5.67
CA LEU A 91 -0.04 -9.51 -6.60
C LEU A 91 -0.23 -10.39 -7.83
N VAL A 92 -1.43 -10.35 -8.39
CA VAL A 92 -1.80 -11.07 -9.59
C VAL A 92 -2.53 -10.16 -10.56
N VAL A 93 -2.21 -10.30 -11.85
CA VAL A 93 -3.03 -9.75 -12.94
C VAL A 93 -3.97 -10.84 -13.39
N VAL A 94 -5.27 -10.62 -13.19
CA VAL A 94 -6.32 -11.48 -13.71
C VAL A 94 -6.81 -10.89 -15.03
N LYS A 95 -7.00 -11.78 -16.02
CA LYS A 95 -7.63 -11.46 -17.31
C LYS A 95 -8.97 -12.19 -17.40
N ARG A 96 -10.00 -11.46 -17.79
CA ARG A 96 -11.28 -12.01 -18.22
C ARG A 96 -11.19 -12.44 -19.69
N LEU A 97 -11.49 -13.70 -19.97
CA LEU A 97 -11.32 -14.32 -21.29
C LEU A 97 -12.42 -13.92 -22.28
N ASN A 98 -13.61 -13.58 -21.79
CA ASN A 98 -14.77 -13.19 -22.58
C ASN A 98 -15.03 -11.68 -22.61
N ALA A 99 -14.09 -10.86 -22.11
CA ALA A 99 -14.21 -9.40 -22.18
C ALA A 99 -13.65 -8.86 -23.50
N ALA A 100 -14.41 -7.98 -24.17
CA ALA A 100 -13.96 -7.26 -25.36
C ALA A 100 -13.41 -5.85 -25.07
N ASN A 101 -13.57 -5.35 -23.83
CA ASN A 101 -13.06 -4.04 -23.43
C ASN A 101 -11.56 -4.10 -23.07
N LYS A 102 -10.96 -2.93 -22.84
CA LYS A 102 -9.55 -2.79 -22.40
C LYS A 102 -9.43 -2.18 -21.00
N ILE A 103 -10.49 -2.29 -20.18
CA ILE A 103 -10.54 -1.64 -18.88
C ILE A 103 -9.78 -2.49 -17.87
N GLY A 104 -8.94 -1.83 -17.07
CA GLY A 104 -8.18 -2.44 -15.97
C GLY A 104 -8.44 -1.73 -14.65
N TYR A 105 -8.74 -2.47 -13.59
CA TYR A 105 -8.89 -1.91 -12.23
C TYR A 105 -7.68 -2.24 -11.35
N THR A 106 -7.23 -1.28 -10.54
CA THR A 106 -6.21 -1.52 -9.50
C THR A 106 -6.16 -0.35 -8.50
N HIS A 107 -5.30 -0.44 -7.48
CA HIS A 107 -5.01 0.68 -6.58
C HIS A 107 -4.05 1.68 -7.24
N ALA A 108 -4.10 2.96 -6.85
CA ALA A 108 -3.23 4.01 -7.42
C ALA A 108 -1.74 3.66 -7.36
N ALA A 109 -1.27 3.09 -6.25
CA ALA A 109 0.13 2.68 -6.08
C ALA A 109 0.59 1.58 -7.05
N THR A 110 -0.34 0.83 -7.65
CA THR A 110 -0.04 -0.28 -8.58
C THR A 110 -0.51 0.02 -10.01
N ALA A 111 -0.97 1.24 -10.29
CA ALA A 111 -1.48 1.63 -11.60
C ALA A 111 -0.42 1.50 -12.72
N GLU A 112 0.79 2.02 -12.47
CA GLU A 112 1.89 1.92 -13.44
C GLU A 112 2.34 0.47 -13.65
N LEU A 113 2.31 -0.37 -12.61
CA LEU A 113 2.61 -1.81 -12.75
C LEU A 113 1.61 -2.48 -13.71
N LEU A 114 0.32 -2.15 -13.60
CA LEU A 114 -0.70 -2.70 -14.51
C LEU A 114 -0.49 -2.20 -15.95
N LYS A 115 -0.25 -0.89 -16.14
CA LYS A 115 0.02 -0.30 -17.47
C LYS A 115 1.23 -0.92 -18.16
N ASN A 116 2.31 -1.16 -17.41
CA ASN A 116 3.52 -1.78 -17.93
C ASN A 116 3.35 -3.28 -18.21
N THR A 117 2.39 -3.94 -17.56
CA THR A 117 2.13 -5.36 -17.76
C THR A 117 1.21 -5.61 -18.96
N ILE A 118 0.22 -4.74 -19.19
CA ILE A 118 -0.80 -4.92 -20.23
C ILE A 118 -0.74 -3.76 -21.21
N LYS A 119 -0.39 -4.05 -22.46
CA LYS A 119 -0.39 -3.06 -23.53
C LYS A 119 -1.82 -2.54 -23.79
N ASP A 120 -1.94 -1.23 -23.96
CA ASP A 120 -3.18 -0.51 -24.31
C ASP A 120 -4.34 -0.66 -23.30
N VAL A 121 -4.04 -0.86 -22.01
CA VAL A 121 -5.06 -0.90 -20.94
C VAL A 121 -5.48 0.51 -20.51
N SER A 122 -6.79 0.72 -20.36
CA SER A 122 -7.36 1.91 -19.72
C SER A 122 -7.51 1.66 -18.22
N VAL A 123 -6.56 2.17 -17.42
CA VAL A 123 -6.52 1.92 -15.98
C VAL A 123 -7.45 2.87 -15.22
N ILE A 124 -8.34 2.30 -14.40
CA ILE A 124 -9.16 3.00 -13.43
C ILE A 124 -8.67 2.62 -12.04
N THR A 125 -8.39 3.63 -11.22
CA THR A 125 -7.88 3.43 -9.86
C THR A 125 -9.01 3.42 -8.84
N THR A 126 -8.96 2.49 -7.89
CA THR A 126 -9.87 2.43 -6.73
C THR A 126 -9.13 2.69 -5.42
N PRO A 127 -9.84 3.01 -4.32
CA PRO A 127 -9.21 3.26 -3.02
C PRO A 127 -8.47 2.04 -2.43
N SER A 128 -8.83 0.82 -2.82
CA SER A 128 -8.14 -0.39 -2.39
C SER A 128 -8.11 -1.47 -3.47
N LYS A 129 -7.17 -2.41 -3.33
CA LYS A 129 -7.07 -3.58 -4.23
C LYS A 129 -8.26 -4.54 -4.09
N TYR A 130 -8.92 -4.56 -2.93
CA TYR A 130 -10.17 -5.28 -2.72
C TYR A 130 -11.30 -4.66 -3.54
N LEU A 131 -11.49 -3.35 -3.42
CA LEU A 131 -12.47 -2.60 -4.23
C LEU A 131 -12.17 -2.69 -5.73
N ALA A 132 -10.90 -2.76 -6.13
CA ALA A 132 -10.51 -2.98 -7.51
C ALA A 132 -11.07 -4.30 -8.05
N TYR A 133 -11.02 -5.37 -7.25
CA TYR A 133 -11.53 -6.67 -7.63
C TYR A 133 -13.06 -6.68 -7.73
N GLN A 134 -13.75 -6.01 -6.81
CA GLN A 134 -15.21 -5.85 -6.86
C GLN A 134 -15.63 -5.08 -8.11
N ALA A 135 -15.03 -3.91 -8.37
CA ALA A 135 -15.31 -3.11 -9.55
C ALA A 135 -15.01 -3.86 -10.86
N TYR A 136 -13.95 -4.67 -10.89
CA TYR A 136 -13.65 -5.54 -12.02
C TYR A 136 -14.75 -6.58 -12.29
N GLN A 137 -15.31 -7.19 -11.23
CA GLN A 137 -16.42 -8.13 -11.36
C GLN A 137 -17.71 -7.42 -11.80
N GLU A 138 -18.09 -6.34 -11.13
CA GLU A 138 -19.32 -5.59 -11.38
C GLU A 138 -19.36 -5.02 -12.80
N ASN A 139 -18.25 -4.44 -13.27
CA ASN A 139 -18.17 -3.79 -14.58
C ASN A 139 -17.75 -4.73 -15.70
N GLN A 140 -17.59 -6.04 -15.43
CA GLN A 140 -17.14 -7.05 -16.40
C GLN A 140 -15.87 -6.59 -17.14
N ALA A 141 -14.93 -6.03 -16.40
CA ALA A 141 -13.70 -5.47 -16.97
C ALA A 141 -12.77 -6.57 -17.47
N ALA A 142 -11.87 -6.22 -18.38
CA ALA A 142 -10.93 -7.17 -18.96
C ALA A 142 -9.79 -7.53 -18.01
N TYR A 143 -9.35 -6.58 -17.17
CA TYR A 143 -8.17 -6.78 -16.31
C TYR A 143 -8.39 -6.28 -14.88
N VAL A 144 -7.71 -6.93 -13.94
CA VAL A 144 -7.51 -6.41 -12.59
C VAL A 144 -6.14 -6.79 -12.07
N LEU A 145 -5.47 -5.86 -11.40
CA LEU A 145 -4.28 -6.12 -10.60
C LEU A 145 -4.63 -5.99 -9.12
N THR A 146 -4.62 -7.11 -8.40
CA THR A 146 -5.00 -7.21 -6.99
C THR A 146 -4.16 -8.27 -6.26
N ASN A 147 -4.38 -8.47 -4.96
CA ASN A 147 -3.70 -9.53 -4.19
C ASN A 147 -4.33 -10.90 -4.46
N THR A 148 -3.54 -11.96 -4.37
CA THR A 148 -4.04 -13.34 -4.50
C THR A 148 -5.16 -13.66 -3.51
N LYS A 149 -5.14 -13.08 -2.30
CA LYS A 149 -6.19 -13.29 -1.29
C LYS A 149 -7.56 -12.71 -1.67
N ASN A 150 -7.60 -11.74 -2.58
CA ASN A 150 -8.85 -11.06 -2.97
C ASN A 150 -9.60 -11.79 -4.09
N ILE A 151 -8.95 -12.71 -4.81
CA ILE A 151 -9.53 -13.30 -6.02
C ILE A 151 -10.30 -14.59 -5.74
N LYS A 152 -11.38 -14.80 -6.49
CA LYS A 152 -12.10 -16.06 -6.62
C LYS A 152 -12.38 -16.27 -8.11
N LEU A 153 -11.50 -17.00 -8.78
CA LEU A 153 -11.55 -17.15 -10.23
C LEU A 153 -12.75 -17.99 -10.66
N THR A 154 -13.38 -17.56 -11.75
CA THR A 154 -14.37 -18.33 -12.49
C THR A 154 -13.73 -19.04 -13.69
N THR A 155 -14.50 -19.86 -14.41
CA THR A 155 -14.06 -20.55 -15.64
C THR A 155 -13.70 -19.60 -16.79
N HIS A 156 -14.10 -18.32 -16.70
CA HIS A 156 -13.83 -17.29 -17.71
C HIS A 156 -12.67 -16.37 -17.34
N GLU A 157 -11.88 -16.74 -16.33
CA GLU A 157 -10.82 -15.90 -15.79
C GLU A 157 -9.53 -16.68 -15.64
N THR A 158 -8.41 -16.00 -15.84
CA THR A 158 -7.09 -16.60 -15.65
C THR A 158 -6.10 -15.58 -15.10
N VAL A 159 -5.17 -16.06 -14.28
CA VAL A 159 -4.02 -15.26 -13.86
C VAL A 159 -3.00 -15.28 -14.98
N ILE A 160 -2.71 -14.11 -15.55
CA ILE A 160 -1.74 -13.97 -16.66
C ILE A 160 -0.37 -13.49 -16.17
N LYS A 161 -0.28 -13.00 -14.94
CA LYS A 161 0.99 -12.58 -14.32
C LYS A 161 0.87 -12.59 -12.81
N SER A 162 1.96 -12.97 -12.14
CA SER A 162 2.09 -12.90 -10.67
C SER A 162 3.35 -12.12 -10.31
N PHE A 163 3.31 -11.40 -9.20
CA PHE A 163 4.40 -10.62 -8.63
C PHE A 163 4.49 -10.86 -7.13
N SER A 164 5.71 -10.85 -6.60
CA SER A 164 5.97 -10.95 -5.16
C SER A 164 6.80 -9.76 -4.71
N PRO A 165 6.19 -8.55 -4.66
CA PRO A 165 6.94 -7.34 -4.36
C PRO A 165 7.42 -7.32 -2.91
N SER A 166 8.59 -6.73 -2.73
CA SER A 166 9.08 -6.29 -1.42
C SER A 166 8.76 -4.82 -1.22
N MET A 167 8.56 -4.41 0.03
CA MET A 167 8.35 -3.02 0.40
C MET A 167 9.46 -2.58 1.35
N VAL A 168 10.06 -1.43 1.06
CA VAL A 168 10.98 -0.75 1.99
C VAL A 168 10.16 0.18 2.88
N TRP A 169 10.34 0.02 4.17
CA TRP A 169 9.71 0.81 5.23
C TRP A 169 10.76 1.64 5.93
N CYS A 170 10.37 2.85 6.33
CA CYS A 170 11.20 3.76 7.09
C CYS A 170 10.61 3.94 8.47
N LEU A 171 11.46 3.84 9.50
CA LEU A 171 11.13 4.21 10.87
C LEU A 171 11.67 5.61 11.14
N TYR A 172 10.77 6.53 11.44
CA TYR A 172 11.10 7.85 11.92
C TYR A 172 10.85 7.96 13.43
N GLN A 173 11.66 8.75 14.11
CA GLN A 173 11.28 9.38 15.36
C GLN A 173 10.72 10.77 15.07
N ILE A 174 9.61 11.13 15.70
CA ILE A 174 8.99 12.45 15.60
C ILE A 174 9.63 13.35 16.67
N ASN A 175 10.01 14.58 16.31
CA ASN A 175 10.79 15.47 17.18
C ASN A 175 9.96 16.11 18.31
#